data_AF-A0A498SA62-F1
#
_entry.id   AF-A0A498SA62-F1
#
_cell.length_a   1.000
_cell.length_b   1.000
_cell.length_c   1.000
_cell.angle_alpha   90.00
_cell.angle_beta   90.00
_cell.angle_gamma   90.00
#
_symmetry.space_group_name_H-M   'P 1'
#
loop_
_entity.id
_entity.type
_entity.pdbx_description
1 polymer ?
#
loop_
_entity_poly.entity_id
_entity_poly.type
_entity_poly.pdbx_seq_one_letter_code
_entity_poly.pdbx_strand_id
1 'polypeptide(L)'
;MSSSFITVEIVRAGLSLLPFTAIGFIIMCIFSTVTTIISSLLVSQFQYCKIVVAVVACVSPLLACSTALGILLWCGLRFGSILCVTPLLVLAIGVDDAFLMINYWQQQIYQQKMITKELFKDNEMERLCERMCNMLQEVGPSVTITTLTNVLAFCVGALSPIPEIQVFCIGSAAAMIVDFIYQITLFAAIMVVVGGRELQLEKSMHAMEHKKRRNFDDLNSLLKNLLNRYCSILCTTSFSVFAVAGLLLFWSISIYGALTISVELKPEKLIKQDSDIVKVLQLRDEYIMPYYAPALIFVGRPGNLNNSNSILMLHKIVDDFEALPSSVGQAATKFWLRDYVDYIDDADITDTEQVSFDGS
;
A
#
# COMPACT_ATOMS: atom_id res chain seq x y z
N MET A 1 -0.74 13.72 26.93
CA MET A 1 0.32 13.58 25.91
C MET A 1 0.25 14.78 24.99
N SER A 2 1.38 15.41 24.64
CA SER A 2 1.35 16.51 23.66
C SER A 2 1.09 15.95 22.26
N SER A 3 0.12 16.51 21.54
CA SER A 3 -0.19 16.12 20.14
C SER A 3 1.02 16.29 19.21
N SER A 4 1.94 17.20 19.55
CA SER A 4 3.20 17.38 18.82
C SER A 4 4.10 16.14 18.89
N PHE A 5 4.19 15.49 20.05
CA PHE A 5 5.05 14.33 20.25
C PHE A 5 4.53 13.10 19.47
N ILE A 6 3.21 12.88 19.47
CA ILE A 6 2.58 11.82 18.67
C ILE A 6 2.84 12.04 17.18
N THR A 7 2.72 13.28 16.70
CA THR A 7 2.94 13.61 15.30
C THR A 7 4.39 13.34 14.88
N VAL A 8 5.36 13.73 15.72
CA VAL A 8 6.79 13.47 15.47
C VAL A 8 7.07 11.97 15.40
N GLU A 9 6.46 11.18 16.28
CA GLU A 9 6.69 9.73 16.30
C GLU A 9 6.07 9.02 15.09
N ILE A 10 4.91 9.48 14.61
CA ILE A 10 4.29 9.00 13.36
C ILE A 10 5.18 9.33 12.14
N VAL A 11 5.76 10.53 12.09
CA VAL A 11 6.69 10.90 11.01
C VAL A 11 7.96 10.06 11.07
N ARG A 12 8.51 9.83 12.27
CA ARG A 12 9.65 8.93 12.47
C ARG A 12 9.34 7.51 12.00
N ALA A 13 8.14 7.00 12.30
CA ALA A 13 7.70 5.69 11.80
C ALA A 13 7.65 5.66 10.27
N GLY A 14 7.12 6.71 9.62
CA GLY A 14 7.14 6.85 8.16
C GLY A 14 8.55 6.86 7.56
N LEU A 15 9.46 7.66 8.14
CA LEU A 15 10.85 7.74 7.68
C LEU A 15 11.62 6.42 7.88
N SER A 16 11.23 5.61 8.87
CA SER A 16 11.83 4.29 9.07
C SER A 16 11.56 3.32 7.91
N LEU A 17 10.59 3.60 7.03
CA LEU A 17 10.26 2.80 5.85
C LEU A 17 11.19 3.06 4.64
N LEU A 18 11.86 4.21 4.60
CA LEU A 18 12.79 4.56 3.52
C LEU A 18 13.95 3.55 3.35
N PRO A 19 14.68 3.13 4.41
CA PRO A 19 15.73 2.11 4.25
C PRO A 19 15.17 0.76 3.78
N PHE A 20 13.97 0.38 4.21
CA PHE A 20 13.32 -0.84 3.73
C PHE A 20 12.98 -0.76 2.24
N THR A 21 12.58 0.41 1.75
CA THR A 21 12.34 0.64 0.32
C THR A 21 13.63 0.47 -0.48
N ALA A 22 14.76 0.99 0.02
CA ALA A 22 16.07 0.81 -0.62
C ALA A 22 16.52 -0.66 -0.64
N ILE A 23 16.34 -1.38 0.47
CA ILE A 23 16.65 -2.82 0.54
C ILE A 23 15.75 -3.61 -0.42
N GLY A 24 14.45 -3.32 -0.43
CA GLY A 24 13.50 -3.94 -1.36
C GLY A 24 13.88 -3.72 -2.81
N PHE A 25 14.29 -2.50 -3.17
CA PHE A 25 14.79 -2.18 -4.51
C PHE A 25 16.03 -3.00 -4.89
N ILE A 26 17.01 -3.15 -3.98
CA ILE A 26 18.22 -3.95 -4.23
C ILE A 26 17.84 -5.42 -4.46
N ILE A 27 16.97 -5.98 -3.61
CA ILE A 27 16.50 -7.36 -3.74
C ILE A 27 15.79 -7.57 -5.09
N MET A 28 14.91 -6.65 -5.48
CA MET A 28 14.20 -6.71 -6.76
C MET A 28 15.16 -6.59 -7.96
N CYS A 29 16.16 -5.71 -7.89
CA CYS A 29 17.20 -5.61 -8.92
C CYS A 29 18.01 -6.91 -9.06
N ILE A 30 18.42 -7.52 -7.96
CA ILE A 30 19.15 -8.80 -7.98
C ILE A 30 18.25 -9.89 -8.55
N PHE A 31 17.01 -9.99 -8.09
CA PHE A 31 16.06 -10.97 -8.59
C PHE A 31 15.78 -10.79 -10.08
N SER A 32 15.63 -9.55 -10.55
CA SER A 32 15.37 -9.22 -11.95
C SER A 32 16.54 -9.48 -12.87
N THR A 33 17.74 -9.10 -12.45
CA THR A 33 18.95 -9.41 -13.20
C THR A 33 19.18 -10.91 -13.27
N VAL A 34 19.06 -11.65 -12.15
CA VAL A 34 19.21 -13.12 -12.12
C VAL A 34 18.16 -13.80 -13.01
N THR A 35 16.89 -13.43 -12.89
CA THR A 35 15.81 -14.01 -13.71
C THR A 35 16.04 -13.72 -15.19
N THR A 36 16.40 -12.49 -15.55
CA THR A 36 16.69 -12.12 -16.95
C THR A 36 17.92 -12.84 -17.49
N ILE A 37 18.94 -13.05 -16.64
CA ILE A 37 20.14 -13.84 -16.95
C ILE A 37 19.77 -15.31 -17.18
N ILE A 38 18.92 -15.90 -16.32
CA ILE A 38 18.44 -17.28 -16.49
C ILE A 38 17.59 -17.39 -17.76
N SER A 39 16.62 -16.50 -18.00
CA SER A 39 15.81 -16.52 -19.23
C SER A 39 16.67 -16.30 -20.47
N SER A 40 17.65 -15.41 -20.38
CA SER A 40 18.65 -15.22 -21.43
C SER A 40 19.57 -16.44 -21.60
N LEU A 41 19.76 -17.24 -20.54
CA LEU A 41 20.51 -18.51 -20.61
C LEU A 41 19.64 -19.38 -21.45
N LEU A 42 18.37 -19.55 -21.04
CA LEU A 42 17.26 -20.36 -21.60
C LEU A 42 16.84 -20.05 -23.05
N VAL A 43 17.31 -18.92 -23.59
CA VAL A 43 17.25 -18.61 -25.03
C VAL A 43 18.61 -18.70 -25.76
N SER A 44 19.70 -19.06 -25.07
CA SER A 44 21.09 -19.14 -25.58
C SER A 44 21.59 -17.81 -26.17
N GLN A 45 21.29 -16.69 -25.51
CA GLN A 45 21.60 -15.34 -26.02
C GLN A 45 22.16 -14.43 -24.93
N PHE A 46 23.26 -14.85 -24.31
CA PHE A 46 23.91 -14.13 -23.22
C PHE A 46 24.47 -12.79 -23.67
N GLN A 47 23.85 -11.70 -23.21
CA GLN A 47 24.28 -10.35 -23.52
C GLN A 47 24.16 -9.44 -22.30
N TYR A 48 25.22 -8.66 -22.05
CA TYR A 48 25.28 -7.70 -20.95
C TYR A 48 24.20 -6.61 -21.05
N CYS A 49 23.70 -6.30 -22.26
CA CYS A 49 22.65 -5.30 -22.46
C CYS A 49 21.30 -5.69 -21.82
N LYS A 50 21.05 -6.99 -21.59
CA LYS A 50 19.82 -7.44 -20.91
C LYS A 50 19.80 -7.13 -19.42
N ILE A 51 20.99 -7.02 -18.81
CA ILE A 51 21.13 -6.56 -17.42
C ILE A 51 20.65 -5.11 -17.31
N VAL A 52 20.94 -4.28 -18.32
CA VAL A 52 20.48 -2.89 -18.37
C VAL A 52 18.95 -2.83 -18.42
N VAL A 53 18.30 -3.66 -19.25
CA VAL A 53 16.83 -3.72 -19.31
C VAL A 53 16.23 -4.14 -17.96
N ALA A 54 16.82 -5.14 -17.30
CA ALA A 54 16.38 -5.60 -15.98
C ALA A 54 16.49 -4.51 -14.89
N VAL A 55 17.58 -3.73 -14.89
CA VAL A 55 17.75 -2.62 -13.95
C VAL A 55 16.79 -1.48 -14.27
N VAL A 56 16.63 -1.13 -15.55
CA VAL A 56 15.70 -0.08 -15.99
C VAL A 56 14.26 -0.47 -15.64
N ALA A 57 13.89 -1.74 -15.73
CA ALA A 57 12.58 -2.24 -15.30
C ALA A 57 12.29 -1.95 -13.82
N CYS A 58 13.30 -1.94 -12.95
CA CYS A 58 13.15 -1.56 -11.55
C CYS A 58 13.20 -0.04 -11.32
N VAL A 59 13.98 0.68 -12.13
CA VAL A 59 14.14 2.14 -11.98
C VAL A 59 12.92 2.91 -12.51
N SER A 60 12.30 2.44 -13.60
CA SER A 60 11.17 3.12 -14.24
C SER A 60 9.98 3.36 -13.29
N PRO A 61 9.50 2.36 -12.51
CA PRO A 61 8.40 2.58 -11.57
C PRO A 61 8.73 3.55 -10.43
N LEU A 62 9.99 3.57 -9.97
CA LEU A 62 10.43 4.55 -8.96
C LEU A 62 10.48 5.96 -9.51
N LEU A 63 10.92 6.14 -10.77
CA LEU A 63 10.87 7.43 -11.45
C LEU A 63 9.42 7.89 -11.62
N ALA A 64 8.54 7.00 -12.08
CA ALA A 64 7.12 7.30 -12.24
C ALA A 64 6.46 7.72 -10.91
N CYS A 65 6.69 6.94 -9.84
CA CYS A 65 6.21 7.26 -8.50
C CYS A 65 6.73 8.62 -8.01
N SER A 66 8.02 8.89 -8.17
CA SER A 66 8.64 10.18 -7.80
C SER A 66 8.01 11.34 -8.58
N THR A 67 7.74 11.14 -9.88
CA THR A 67 7.13 12.16 -10.74
C THR A 67 5.68 12.44 -10.31
N ALA A 68 4.89 11.39 -10.06
CA ALA A 68 3.50 11.51 -9.65
C ALA A 68 3.35 12.16 -8.27
N LEU A 69 4.12 11.71 -7.28
CA LEU A 69 4.11 12.29 -5.94
C LEU A 69 4.62 13.74 -5.98
N GLY A 70 5.65 14.04 -6.77
CA GLY A 70 6.14 15.41 -6.97
C GLY A 70 5.06 16.35 -7.52
N ILE A 71 4.32 15.92 -8.54
CA ILE A 71 3.20 16.68 -9.12
C ILE A 71 2.09 16.88 -8.09
N LEU A 72 1.69 15.83 -7.37
CA LEU A 72 0.63 15.91 -6.37
C LEU A 72 0.98 16.84 -5.20
N LEU A 73 2.22 16.76 -4.71
CA LEU A 73 2.72 17.67 -3.67
C LEU A 73 2.74 19.12 -4.17
N TRP A 74 3.09 19.35 -5.44
CA TRP A 74 3.00 20.68 -6.04
C TRP A 74 1.54 21.16 -6.15
N CYS A 75 0.59 20.28 -6.50
CA CYS A 75 -0.84 20.59 -6.50
C CYS A 75 -1.44 20.83 -5.09
N GLY A 76 -0.63 20.75 -4.02
CA GLY A 76 -1.05 21.04 -2.66
C GLY A 76 -1.60 19.83 -1.89
N LEU A 77 -1.36 18.60 -2.36
CA LEU A 77 -1.69 17.41 -1.58
C LEU A 77 -0.89 17.40 -0.27
N ARG A 78 -1.57 17.22 0.86
CA ARG A 78 -0.93 17.12 2.17
C ARG A 78 -0.03 15.88 2.21
N PHE A 79 1.21 16.05 2.68
CA PHE A 79 2.10 14.92 2.93
C PHE A 79 1.60 14.06 4.11
N GLY A 80 1.35 12.78 3.86
CA GLY A 80 1.05 11.77 4.88
C GLY A 80 2.19 10.76 5.01
N SER A 81 2.52 10.33 6.22
CA SER A 81 3.62 9.38 6.48
C SER A 81 3.41 8.02 5.80
N ILE A 82 2.15 7.66 5.52
CA ILE A 82 1.77 6.44 4.79
C ILE A 82 2.20 6.47 3.30
N LEU A 83 2.38 7.66 2.70
CA LEU A 83 2.89 7.79 1.32
C LEU A 83 4.31 7.24 1.17
N CYS A 84 5.08 7.10 2.26
CA CYS A 84 6.39 6.46 2.24
C CYS A 84 6.32 4.97 1.82
N VAL A 85 5.14 4.34 1.88
CA VAL A 85 4.93 2.96 1.39
C VAL A 85 4.68 2.90 -0.12
N THR A 86 4.15 3.98 -0.72
CA THR A 86 3.75 4.02 -2.13
C THR A 86 4.87 3.63 -3.12
N PRO A 87 6.14 4.06 -2.96
CA PRO A 87 7.22 3.63 -3.85
C PRO A 87 7.45 2.11 -3.86
N LEU A 88 7.34 1.44 -2.71
CA LEU A 88 7.49 0.00 -2.62
C LEU A 88 6.33 -0.73 -3.31
N LEU A 89 5.11 -0.24 -3.11
CA LEU A 89 3.90 -0.77 -3.75
C LEU A 89 3.96 -0.64 -5.28
N VAL A 90 4.31 0.55 -5.78
CA VAL A 90 4.40 0.83 -7.22
C VAL A 90 5.56 0.05 -7.85
N LEU A 91 6.70 -0.09 -7.16
CA LEU A 91 7.79 -0.95 -7.61
C LEU A 91 7.32 -2.39 -7.80
N ALA A 92 6.56 -2.95 -6.85
CA ALA A 92 6.11 -4.34 -6.94
C ALA A 92 5.20 -4.58 -8.14
N ILE A 93 4.28 -3.65 -8.41
CA ILE A 93 3.33 -3.76 -9.53
C ILE A 93 4.04 -3.46 -10.86
N GLY A 94 4.76 -2.35 -10.96
CA GLY A 94 5.37 -1.92 -12.21
C GLY A 94 6.48 -2.84 -12.71
N VAL A 95 7.19 -3.51 -11.78
CA VAL A 95 8.19 -4.52 -12.15
C VAL A 95 7.52 -5.76 -12.76
N ASP A 96 6.35 -6.18 -12.27
CA ASP A 96 5.61 -7.33 -12.83
C ASP A 96 5.23 -7.09 -14.30
N ASP A 97 4.65 -5.92 -14.60
CA ASP A 97 4.32 -5.51 -15.97
C ASP A 97 5.57 -5.44 -16.86
N ALA A 98 6.67 -4.89 -16.33
CA ALA A 98 7.94 -4.82 -17.06
C ALA A 98 8.53 -6.20 -17.37
N PHE A 99 8.44 -7.16 -16.45
CA PHE A 99 8.87 -8.53 -16.71
C PHE A 99 8.02 -9.23 -17.74
N LEU A 100 6.70 -9.02 -17.71
CA LEU A 100 5.80 -9.61 -18.68
C LEU A 100 6.15 -9.15 -20.10
N MET A 101 6.47 -7.85 -20.27
CA MET A 101 7.02 -7.30 -21.52
C MET A 101 8.37 -7.91 -21.90
N ILE A 102 9.34 -8.00 -20.97
CA ILE A 102 10.67 -8.60 -21.23
C ILE A 102 10.53 -10.06 -21.67
N ASN A 103 9.70 -10.85 -20.98
CA ASN A 103 9.54 -12.26 -21.25
C ASN A 103 8.97 -12.48 -22.65
N TYR A 104 7.93 -11.73 -23.03
CA TYR A 104 7.34 -11.82 -24.35
C TYR A 104 8.31 -11.36 -25.44
N TRP A 105 9.05 -10.27 -25.20
CA TRP A 105 10.11 -9.81 -26.10
C TRP A 105 11.17 -10.90 -26.35
N GLN A 106 11.62 -11.58 -25.30
CA GLN A 106 12.58 -12.69 -25.40
C GLN A 106 12.00 -13.91 -26.12
N GLN A 107 10.74 -14.25 -25.88
CA GLN A 107 10.06 -15.36 -26.52
C GLN A 107 9.92 -15.13 -28.04
N GLN A 108 9.61 -13.90 -28.46
CA GLN A 108 9.55 -13.55 -29.88
C GLN A 108 10.91 -13.64 -30.57
N ILE A 109 11.99 -13.23 -29.90
CA ILE A 109 13.36 -13.40 -30.43
C ILE A 109 13.64 -14.88 -30.69
N TYR A 110 13.26 -15.75 -29.75
CA TYR A 110 13.43 -17.20 -29.91
C TYR A 110 12.62 -17.75 -31.09
N GLN A 111 11.33 -17.41 -31.19
CA GLN A 111 10.47 -17.89 -32.27
C GLN A 111 10.93 -17.41 -33.66
N GLN A 112 11.30 -16.14 -33.79
CA GLN A 112 11.79 -15.59 -35.05
C GLN A 112 13.09 -16.26 -35.52
N LYS A 113 13.99 -16.66 -34.61
CA LYS A 113 15.22 -17.39 -34.96
C LYS A 113 14.96 -18.81 -35.47
N MET A 114 13.86 -19.43 -35.07
CA MET A 114 13.48 -20.75 -35.57
C MET A 114 12.84 -20.70 -36.95
N ILE A 115 12.03 -19.67 -37.22
CA ILE A 115 11.26 -19.55 -38.45
C ILE A 115 12.06 -18.90 -39.58
N THR A 116 12.89 -17.89 -39.27
CA THR A 116 13.49 -17.03 -40.29
C THR A 116 15.00 -17.28 -40.39
N LYS A 117 15.38 -18.40 -41.01
CA LYS A 117 16.75 -18.60 -41.51
C LYS A 117 16.97 -18.04 -42.92
N GLU A 118 15.91 -17.66 -43.65
CA GLU A 118 16.00 -17.49 -45.12
C GLU A 118 15.55 -16.15 -45.73
N LEU A 119 15.10 -15.13 -44.99
CA LEU A 119 14.64 -13.91 -45.67
C LEU A 119 14.93 -12.65 -44.86
N PHE A 120 16.05 -11.99 -45.14
CA PHE A 120 16.31 -10.63 -44.67
C PHE A 120 16.13 -9.63 -45.80
N LYS A 121 15.11 -8.77 -45.66
CA LYS A 121 14.94 -7.53 -46.41
C LYS A 121 15.32 -6.35 -45.51
N ASP A 122 16.54 -5.88 -45.71
CA ASP A 122 17.10 -4.51 -45.67
C ASP A 122 16.76 -3.43 -44.63
N ASN A 123 15.83 -3.56 -43.67
CA ASN A 123 15.62 -2.51 -42.64
C ASN A 123 15.60 -3.03 -41.18
N GLU A 124 16.67 -2.75 -40.42
CA GLU A 124 16.74 -3.10 -38.98
C GLU A 124 15.62 -2.45 -38.15
N MET A 125 15.27 -1.20 -38.49
CA MET A 125 14.23 -0.44 -37.79
C MET A 125 12.83 -1.02 -38.02
N GLU A 126 12.54 -1.50 -39.23
CA GLU A 126 11.25 -2.12 -39.55
C GLU A 126 11.04 -3.40 -38.73
N ARG A 127 12.09 -4.22 -38.61
CA ARG A 127 12.07 -5.43 -37.79
C ARG A 127 11.88 -5.13 -36.30
N LEU A 128 12.54 -4.09 -35.78
CA LEU A 128 12.37 -3.68 -34.38
C LEU A 128 10.96 -3.13 -34.12
N CYS A 129 10.42 -2.36 -35.06
CA CYS A 129 9.07 -1.83 -35.00
C CYS A 129 8.03 -2.95 -35.00
N GLU A 130 8.18 -3.93 -35.90
CA GLU A 130 7.29 -5.10 -35.97
C GLU A 130 7.34 -5.91 -34.67
N ARG A 131 8.53 -6.15 -34.11
CA ARG A 131 8.68 -6.82 -32.81
C ARG A 131 7.98 -6.07 -31.68
N MET A 132 8.20 -4.76 -31.61
CA MET A 132 7.57 -3.92 -30.60
C MET A 132 6.05 -3.92 -30.75
N CYS A 133 5.55 -3.81 -31.99
CA CYS A 133 4.12 -3.87 -32.28
C CYS A 133 3.52 -5.21 -31.85
N ASN A 134 4.14 -6.33 -32.22
CA ASN A 134 3.64 -7.65 -31.86
C ASN A 134 3.69 -7.89 -30.34
N MET A 135 4.74 -7.41 -29.66
CA MET A 135 4.82 -7.49 -28.20
C MET A 135 3.72 -6.67 -27.53
N LEU A 136 3.53 -5.41 -27.93
CA LEU A 136 2.47 -4.56 -27.39
C LEU A 136 1.06 -5.07 -27.73
N GLN A 137 0.87 -5.71 -28.88
CA GLN A 137 -0.42 -6.29 -29.27
C GLN A 137 -0.84 -7.43 -28.34
N GLU A 138 0.12 -8.18 -27.81
CA GLU A 138 -0.11 -9.38 -27.01
C GLU A 138 -0.06 -9.08 -25.51
N VAL A 139 0.90 -8.26 -25.08
CA VAL A 139 1.12 -7.88 -23.68
C VAL A 139 0.31 -6.65 -23.27
N GLY A 140 0.16 -5.68 -24.17
CA GLY A 140 -0.45 -4.38 -23.88
C GLY A 140 -1.87 -4.47 -23.30
N PRO A 141 -2.78 -5.33 -23.82
CA PRO A 141 -4.10 -5.52 -23.22
C PRO A 141 -4.02 -6.01 -21.78
N SER A 142 -3.12 -6.96 -21.47
CA SER A 142 -2.94 -7.50 -20.12
C SER A 142 -2.49 -6.41 -19.13
N VAL A 143 -1.44 -5.66 -19.49
CA VAL A 143 -0.88 -4.56 -18.68
C VAL A 143 -1.89 -3.42 -18.48
N THR A 144 -2.67 -3.12 -19.51
CA THR A 144 -3.72 -2.08 -19.43
C THR A 144 -4.84 -2.50 -18.47
N ILE A 145 -5.26 -3.77 -18.52
CA ILE A 145 -6.31 -4.29 -17.62
C ILE A 145 -5.80 -4.30 -16.18
N THR A 146 -4.60 -4.81 -15.90
CA THR A 146 -4.02 -4.82 -14.56
C THR A 146 -3.90 -3.41 -14.00
N THR A 147 -3.32 -2.47 -14.76
CA THR A 147 -3.23 -1.07 -14.37
C THR A 147 -4.60 -0.46 -14.09
N LEU A 148 -5.56 -0.62 -15.01
CA LEU A 148 -6.90 -0.04 -14.88
C LEU A 148 -7.62 -0.56 -13.63
N THR A 149 -7.57 -1.87 -13.40
CA THR A 149 -8.20 -2.47 -12.21
C THR A 149 -7.57 -1.99 -10.91
N ASN A 150 -6.24 -1.85 -10.86
CA ASN A 150 -5.53 -1.30 -9.70
C ASN A 150 -5.91 0.16 -9.45
N VAL A 151 -5.88 1.01 -10.49
CA VAL A 151 -6.27 2.42 -10.39
C VAL A 151 -7.71 2.56 -9.89
N LEU A 152 -8.65 1.77 -10.44
CA LEU A 152 -10.04 1.79 -9.98
C LEU A 152 -10.18 1.36 -8.51
N ALA A 153 -9.44 0.32 -8.08
CA ALA A 153 -9.43 -0.11 -6.69
C ALA A 153 -8.92 1.00 -5.74
N PHE A 154 -7.84 1.69 -6.12
CA PHE A 154 -7.34 2.84 -5.34
C PHE A 154 -8.30 4.05 -5.40
N CYS A 155 -8.95 4.31 -6.53
CA CYS A 155 -9.98 5.34 -6.62
C CYS A 155 -11.17 5.07 -5.69
N VAL A 156 -11.61 3.81 -5.57
CA VAL A 156 -12.63 3.42 -4.57
C VAL A 156 -12.11 3.63 -3.15
N GLY A 157 -10.84 3.28 -2.88
CA GLY A 157 -10.19 3.54 -1.60
C GLY A 157 -10.11 5.03 -1.24
N ALA A 158 -10.00 5.91 -2.24
CA ALA A 158 -9.99 7.37 -2.05
C ALA A 158 -11.33 7.93 -1.56
N LEU A 159 -12.44 7.17 -1.67
CA LEU A 159 -13.74 7.54 -1.12
C LEU A 159 -13.87 7.23 0.40
N SER A 160 -12.86 6.61 1.00
CA SER A 160 -12.84 6.32 2.44
C SER A 160 -12.98 7.61 3.27
N PRO A 161 -13.71 7.61 4.40
CA PRO A 161 -13.85 8.79 5.26
C PRO A 161 -12.57 9.15 6.03
N ILE A 162 -11.54 8.29 6.00
CA ILE A 162 -10.29 8.47 6.74
C ILE A 162 -9.28 9.25 5.88
N PRO A 163 -8.93 10.51 6.22
CA PRO A 163 -8.13 11.38 5.35
C PRO A 163 -6.75 10.83 4.97
N GLU A 164 -6.07 10.13 5.89
CA GLU A 164 -4.76 9.54 5.61
C GLU A 164 -4.85 8.41 4.58
N ILE A 165 -5.96 7.66 4.54
CA ILE A 165 -6.21 6.64 3.51
C ILE A 165 -6.52 7.31 2.17
N GLN A 166 -7.29 8.41 2.18
CA GLN A 166 -7.59 9.16 0.95
C GLN A 166 -6.32 9.63 0.25
N VAL A 167 -5.42 10.28 1.00
CA VAL A 167 -4.14 10.78 0.49
C VAL A 167 -3.28 9.63 -0.06
N PHE A 168 -3.20 8.50 0.67
CA PHE A 168 -2.48 7.31 0.21
C PHE A 168 -3.04 6.74 -1.10
N CYS A 169 -4.37 6.61 -1.19
CA CYS A 169 -5.06 6.08 -2.35
C CYS A 169 -4.92 6.99 -3.58
N ILE A 170 -5.08 8.31 -3.41
CA ILE A 170 -4.88 9.29 -4.48
C ILE A 170 -3.42 9.26 -4.97
N GLY A 171 -2.46 9.26 -4.03
CA GLY A 171 -1.03 9.17 -4.34
C GLY A 171 -0.67 7.91 -5.12
N SER A 172 -1.20 6.76 -4.69
CA SER A 172 -0.92 5.47 -5.31
C SER A 172 -1.60 5.34 -6.68
N ALA A 173 -2.85 5.80 -6.84
CA ALA A 173 -3.54 5.81 -8.12
C ALA A 173 -2.81 6.67 -9.16
N ALA A 174 -2.40 7.89 -8.79
CA ALA A 174 -1.64 8.76 -9.68
C ALA A 174 -0.28 8.15 -10.06
N ALA A 175 0.42 7.55 -9.10
CA ALA A 175 1.69 6.88 -9.36
C ALA A 175 1.55 5.72 -10.34
N MET A 176 0.49 4.91 -10.25
CA MET A 176 0.22 3.82 -11.19
C MET A 176 -0.13 4.32 -12.60
N ILE A 177 -0.88 5.42 -12.71
CA ILE A 177 -1.18 6.04 -14.02
C ILE A 177 0.11 6.51 -14.69
N VAL A 178 0.98 7.20 -13.95
CA VAL A 178 2.27 7.67 -14.48
C VAL A 178 3.19 6.49 -14.79
N ASP A 179 3.18 5.44 -13.98
CA ASP A 179 3.97 4.22 -14.22
C ASP A 179 3.55 3.54 -15.53
N PHE A 180 2.26 3.38 -15.76
CA PHE A 180 1.73 2.86 -17.03
C PHE A 180 2.18 3.70 -18.24
N ILE A 181 2.14 5.03 -18.13
CA ILE A 181 2.64 5.92 -19.19
C ILE A 181 4.13 5.66 -19.42
N TYR A 182 4.94 5.56 -18.36
CA TYR A 182 6.38 5.30 -18.46
C TYR A 182 6.69 3.90 -19.00
N GLN A 183 5.89 2.90 -18.68
CA GLN A 183 6.02 1.55 -19.21
C GLN A 183 5.83 1.52 -20.74
N ILE A 184 4.75 2.12 -21.25
CA ILE A 184 4.46 2.12 -22.70
C ILE A 184 5.40 3.06 -23.49
N THR A 185 5.91 4.12 -22.86
CA THR A 185 6.75 5.11 -23.56
C THR A 185 8.24 4.90 -23.29
N LEU A 186 8.70 5.17 -22.07
CA LEU A 186 10.11 5.16 -21.68
C LEU A 186 10.69 3.75 -21.68
N PHE A 187 10.01 2.79 -21.05
CA PHE A 187 10.51 1.42 -20.97
C PHE A 187 10.49 0.72 -22.33
N ALA A 188 9.40 0.87 -23.09
CA ALA A 188 9.31 0.38 -24.46
C ALA A 188 10.43 0.96 -25.35
N ALA A 189 10.69 2.27 -25.29
CA ALA A 189 11.78 2.88 -26.06
C ALA A 189 13.16 2.29 -25.70
N ILE A 190 13.42 2.06 -24.41
CA ILE A 190 14.68 1.44 -23.96
C ILE A 190 14.80 0.00 -24.46
N MET A 191 13.71 -0.77 -24.48
CA MET A 191 13.69 -2.11 -25.06
C MET A 191 14.04 -2.10 -26.55
N VAL A 192 13.53 -1.14 -27.34
CA VAL A 192 13.89 -1.00 -28.76
C VAL A 192 15.38 -0.71 -28.93
N VAL A 193 15.92 0.22 -28.14
CA VAL A 193 17.35 0.60 -28.20
C VAL A 193 18.25 -0.59 -27.86
N VAL A 194 17.90 -1.33 -26.81
CA VAL A 194 18.65 -2.53 -26.44
C VAL A 194 18.50 -3.60 -27.53
N GLY A 195 17.29 -3.87 -28.00
CA GLY A 195 17.04 -4.82 -29.08
C GLY A 195 17.81 -4.52 -30.36
N GLY A 196 17.97 -3.25 -30.73
CA GLY A 196 18.81 -2.85 -31.87
C GLY A 196 20.28 -3.21 -31.69
N ARG A 197 20.82 -3.00 -30.47
CA ARG A 197 22.20 -3.43 -30.14
C ARG A 197 22.34 -4.94 -30.15
N GLU A 198 21.33 -5.69 -29.68
CA GLU A 198 21.35 -7.16 -29.72
C GLU A 198 21.45 -7.66 -31.17
N LEU A 199 20.69 -7.07 -32.10
CA LEU A 199 20.69 -7.42 -33.52
C LEU A 199 22.04 -7.17 -34.21
N GLN A 200 22.70 -6.06 -33.90
CA GLN A 200 24.02 -5.74 -34.48
C GLN A 200 25.12 -6.70 -33.99
N LEU A 201 25.05 -7.12 -32.72
CA LEU A 201 26.00 -8.05 -32.13
C LEU A 201 25.77 -9.51 -32.58
N GLU A 202 24.53 -9.90 -32.88
CA GLU A 202 24.24 -11.22 -33.48
C GLU A 202 24.90 -11.37 -34.85
N LYS A 203 24.92 -10.31 -35.66
CA LYS A 203 25.58 -10.30 -36.98
C LYS A 203 27.10 -10.49 -36.89
N SER A 204 27.74 -10.05 -35.80
CA SER A 204 29.21 -10.15 -35.62
C SER A 204 29.68 -11.46 -34.98
N MET A 205 28.79 -12.23 -34.35
CA MET A 205 29.12 -13.46 -33.62
C MET A 205 28.87 -14.78 -34.37
N HIS A 206 28.65 -14.74 -35.68
CA HIS A 206 28.54 -15.96 -36.50
C HIS A 206 29.90 -16.68 -36.69
N ALA A 207 30.44 -17.31 -35.64
CA ALA A 207 31.54 -18.29 -35.77
C ALA A 207 31.76 -19.28 -34.59
N MET A 208 31.00 -19.27 -33.49
CA MET A 208 31.39 -20.08 -32.30
C MET A 208 30.24 -20.74 -31.52
N GLU A 209 29.26 -21.35 -32.19
CA GLU A 209 27.97 -21.69 -31.55
C GLU A 209 27.54 -23.17 -31.60
N HIS A 210 28.47 -24.13 -31.69
CA HIS A 210 28.12 -25.56 -31.69
C HIS A 210 28.32 -26.31 -30.36
N LYS A 211 29.23 -25.86 -29.48
CA LYS A 211 29.55 -26.61 -28.23
C LYS A 211 28.70 -26.22 -27.02
N LYS A 212 28.22 -24.97 -26.93
CA LYS A 212 27.40 -24.46 -25.83
C LYS A 212 25.91 -24.84 -25.93
N ARG A 213 25.44 -25.13 -27.15
CA ARG A 213 24.05 -25.53 -27.46
C ARG A 213 23.62 -26.85 -26.78
N ARG A 214 24.56 -27.77 -26.58
CA ARG A 214 24.29 -29.15 -26.16
C ARG A 214 23.89 -29.31 -24.69
N ASN A 215 24.61 -28.69 -23.74
CA ASN A 215 24.26 -28.72 -22.30
C ASN A 215 22.93 -28.01 -21.96
N PHE A 216 22.40 -27.31 -22.93
CA PHE A 216 21.40 -26.30 -22.74
C PHE A 216 20.03 -26.75 -23.25
N ASP A 217 20.02 -27.48 -24.37
CA ASP A 217 18.88 -28.29 -24.77
C ASP A 217 18.50 -29.28 -23.64
N ASP A 218 19.49 -29.78 -22.88
CA ASP A 218 19.26 -30.62 -21.70
C ASP A 218 18.48 -29.89 -20.59
N LEU A 219 18.89 -28.67 -20.19
CA LEU A 219 18.18 -27.90 -19.14
C LEU A 219 16.75 -27.53 -19.56
N ASN A 220 16.56 -27.09 -20.80
CA ASN A 220 15.24 -26.79 -21.35
C ASN A 220 14.35 -28.04 -21.41
N SER A 221 14.92 -29.20 -21.74
CA SER A 221 14.19 -30.48 -21.72
C SER A 221 13.75 -30.87 -20.31
N LEU A 222 14.58 -30.64 -19.30
CA LEU A 222 14.23 -30.88 -17.90
C LEU A 222 13.09 -29.97 -17.43
N LEU A 223 13.15 -28.67 -17.72
CA LEU A 223 12.08 -27.73 -17.37
C LEU A 223 10.77 -28.08 -18.07
N LYS A 224 10.80 -28.42 -19.37
CA LYS A 224 9.62 -28.90 -20.10
C LYS A 224 9.07 -30.19 -19.51
N ASN A 225 9.93 -31.13 -19.13
CA ASN A 225 9.50 -32.39 -18.51
C ASN A 225 8.87 -32.17 -17.12
N LEU A 226 9.41 -31.24 -16.34
CA LEU A 226 8.84 -30.82 -15.06
C LEU A 226 7.47 -30.15 -15.26
N LEU A 227 7.37 -29.21 -16.20
CA LEU A 227 6.12 -28.53 -16.52
C LEU A 227 5.06 -29.53 -17.04
N ASN A 228 5.44 -30.42 -17.94
CA ASN A 228 4.54 -31.46 -18.45
C ASN A 228 4.07 -32.41 -17.35
N ARG A 229 4.95 -32.76 -16.39
CA ARG A 229 4.58 -33.56 -15.23
C ARG A 229 3.62 -32.79 -14.32
N TYR A 230 3.88 -31.51 -14.08
CA TYR A 230 3.00 -30.65 -13.30
C TYR A 230 1.61 -30.53 -13.96
N CYS A 231 1.54 -30.24 -15.27
CA CYS A 231 0.29 -30.20 -16.02
C CYS A 231 -0.44 -31.55 -16.02
N SER A 232 0.28 -32.66 -16.17
CA SER A 232 -0.30 -34.00 -16.12
C SER A 232 -0.96 -34.28 -14.75
N ILE A 233 -0.29 -33.90 -13.66
CA ILE A 233 -0.85 -34.01 -12.31
C ILE A 233 -2.09 -33.11 -12.16
N LEU A 234 -2.02 -31.86 -12.63
CA LEU A 234 -3.11 -30.89 -12.55
C LEU A 234 -4.36 -31.34 -13.31
N CYS A 235 -4.19 -32.02 -14.45
CA CYS A 235 -5.27 -32.55 -15.28
C CYS A 235 -5.90 -33.84 -14.74
N THR A 236 -5.38 -34.44 -13.65
CA THR A 236 -6.00 -35.63 -13.08
C THR A 236 -7.30 -35.29 -12.35
N THR A 237 -8.35 -36.08 -12.58
CA THR A 237 -9.66 -35.88 -11.93
C THR A 237 -9.57 -35.92 -10.41
N SER A 238 -8.72 -36.79 -9.85
CA SER A 238 -8.48 -36.88 -8.42
C SER A 238 -7.86 -35.61 -7.84
N PHE A 239 -6.89 -35.00 -8.54
CA PHE A 239 -6.31 -33.74 -8.12
C PHE A 239 -7.33 -32.60 -8.21
N SER A 240 -8.15 -32.55 -9.27
CA SER A 240 -9.22 -31.56 -9.38
C SER A 240 -10.22 -31.67 -8.22
N VAL A 241 -10.63 -32.88 -7.83
CA VAL A 241 -11.53 -33.10 -6.68
C VAL A 241 -10.86 -32.65 -5.38
N PHE A 242 -9.58 -33.01 -5.18
CA PHE A 242 -8.81 -32.57 -4.01
C PHE A 242 -8.64 -31.05 -3.95
N ALA A 243 -8.36 -30.40 -5.07
CA ALA A 243 -8.21 -28.96 -5.17
C ALA A 243 -9.53 -28.24 -4.84
N VAL A 244 -10.66 -28.72 -5.36
CA VAL A 244 -11.99 -28.18 -5.02
C VAL A 244 -12.30 -28.38 -3.54
N ALA A 245 -12.03 -29.56 -2.98
CA ALA A 245 -12.22 -29.83 -1.56
C ALA A 245 -11.35 -28.92 -0.67
N GLY A 246 -10.08 -28.73 -1.03
CA GLY A 246 -9.17 -27.83 -0.34
C GLY A 246 -9.61 -26.36 -0.43
N LEU A 247 -10.17 -25.96 -1.56
CA LEU A 247 -10.67 -24.60 -1.79
C LEU A 247 -11.96 -24.32 -1.00
N LEU A 248 -12.86 -25.32 -0.89
CA LEU A 248 -14.04 -25.26 -0.01
C LEU A 248 -13.65 -25.20 1.47
N LEU A 249 -12.64 -25.97 1.88
CA LEU A 249 -12.09 -25.91 3.24
C LEU A 249 -11.51 -24.52 3.52
N PHE A 250 -10.70 -23.99 2.59
CA PHE A 250 -10.11 -22.66 2.70
C PHE A 250 -11.20 -21.59 2.86
N TRP A 251 -12.23 -21.60 2.00
CA TRP A 251 -13.35 -20.66 2.12
C TRP A 251 -14.10 -20.79 3.44
N SER A 252 -14.33 -22.02 3.92
CA SER A 252 -15.00 -22.24 5.21
C SER A 252 -14.21 -21.62 6.36
N ILE A 253 -12.88 -21.80 6.38
CA ILE A 253 -11.99 -21.21 7.38
C ILE A 253 -11.94 -19.68 7.23
N SER A 254 -11.84 -19.16 6.00
CA SER A 254 -11.83 -17.71 5.75
C SER A 254 -13.12 -17.04 6.18
N ILE A 255 -14.29 -17.64 5.92
CA ILE A 255 -15.59 -17.13 6.35
C ILE A 255 -15.68 -17.15 7.88
N TYR A 256 -15.30 -18.26 8.52
CA TYR A 256 -15.26 -18.35 9.98
C TYR A 256 -14.35 -17.28 10.61
N GLY A 257 -13.15 -17.08 10.04
CA GLY A 257 -12.22 -16.03 10.46
C GLY A 257 -12.79 -14.64 10.26
N ALA A 258 -13.46 -14.38 9.14
CA ALA A 258 -14.11 -13.10 8.85
C ALA A 258 -15.28 -12.82 9.80
N LEU A 259 -16.03 -13.83 10.23
CA LEU A 259 -17.13 -13.67 11.20
C LEU A 259 -16.63 -13.48 12.64
N THR A 260 -15.42 -13.93 12.95
CA THR A 260 -14.86 -13.88 14.32
C THR A 260 -13.97 -12.66 14.54
N ILE A 261 -13.63 -11.90 13.49
CA ILE A 261 -12.70 -10.77 13.61
C ILE A 261 -13.30 -9.65 14.46
N SER A 262 -12.65 -9.32 15.58
CA SER A 262 -13.00 -8.15 16.37
C SER A 262 -12.41 -6.89 15.73
N VAL A 263 -13.26 -5.90 15.46
CA VAL A 263 -12.86 -4.62 14.88
C VAL A 263 -12.34 -3.72 16.00
N GLU A 264 -11.06 -3.88 16.37
CA GLU A 264 -10.38 -3.01 17.33
C GLU A 264 -9.10 -2.41 16.74
N LEU A 265 -9.12 -1.11 16.48
CA LEU A 265 -7.93 -0.35 16.09
C LEU A 265 -7.26 0.25 17.32
N LYS A 266 -6.34 -0.50 17.93
CA LYS A 266 -5.54 0.01 19.06
C LYS A 266 -4.45 0.96 18.54
N PRO A 267 -4.33 2.20 19.06
CA PRO A 267 -3.30 3.16 18.64
C PRO A 267 -1.87 2.63 18.78
N GLU A 268 -1.62 1.73 19.73
CA GLU A 268 -0.33 1.06 19.93
C GLU A 268 0.17 0.33 18.68
N LYS A 269 -0.73 -0.16 17.83
CA LYS A 269 -0.37 -0.88 16.59
C LYS A 269 0.06 0.07 15.45
N LEU A 270 -0.23 1.36 15.58
CA LEU A 270 0.12 2.39 14.58
C LEU A 270 1.50 3.01 14.83
N ILE A 271 2.07 2.79 16.02
CA ILE A 271 3.34 3.36 16.45
C ILE A 271 4.39 2.25 16.50
N LYS A 272 5.66 2.61 16.29
CA LYS A 272 6.75 1.65 16.40
C LYS A 272 6.78 1.03 17.81
N GLN A 273 6.87 -0.29 17.89
CA GLN A 273 6.83 -1.03 19.17
C GLN A 273 7.94 -0.62 20.15
N ASP A 274 9.09 -0.19 19.64
CA ASP A 274 10.22 0.28 20.45
C ASP A 274 10.00 1.67 21.09
N SER A 275 8.89 2.34 20.80
CA SER A 275 8.66 3.72 21.25
C SER A 275 8.18 3.76 22.70
N ASP A 276 8.75 4.65 23.52
CA ASP A 276 8.33 4.88 24.90
C ASP A 276 6.84 5.21 25.03
N ILE A 277 6.24 5.78 23.98
CA ILE A 277 4.81 6.11 23.97
C ILE A 277 3.91 4.88 24.04
N VAL A 278 4.35 3.75 23.48
CA VAL A 278 3.62 2.48 23.55
C VAL A 278 3.54 2.04 25.02
N LYS A 279 4.66 2.14 25.75
CA LYS A 279 4.69 1.86 27.19
C LYS A 279 3.77 2.80 27.97
N VAL A 280 3.76 4.10 27.66
CA VAL A 280 2.85 5.05 28.34
C VAL A 280 1.38 4.76 28.00
N LEU A 281 1.06 4.37 26.76
CA LEU A 281 -0.30 3.99 26.37
C LEU A 281 -0.76 2.71 27.09
N GLN A 282 0.10 1.70 27.16
CA GLN A 282 -0.18 0.46 27.91
C GLN A 282 -0.41 0.74 29.40
N LEU A 283 0.47 1.53 30.02
CA LEU A 283 0.30 1.93 31.42
C LEU A 283 -0.97 2.76 31.63
N ARG A 284 -1.35 3.61 30.68
CA ARG A 284 -2.62 4.35 30.74
C ARG A 284 -3.82 3.40 30.67
N ASP A 285 -3.79 2.45 29.75
CA ASP A 285 -4.90 1.51 29.53
C ASP A 285 -5.02 0.49 30.68
N GLU A 286 -3.90 0.16 31.35
CA GLU A 286 -3.87 -0.73 32.52
C GLU A 286 -4.23 0.00 33.83
N TYR A 287 -3.68 1.19 34.07
CA TYR A 287 -3.78 1.86 35.37
C TYR A 287 -4.71 3.07 35.43
N ILE A 288 -5.12 3.66 34.30
CA ILE A 288 -5.92 4.89 34.29
C ILE A 288 -7.32 4.64 33.72
N MET A 289 -7.39 4.10 32.50
CA MET A 289 -8.66 3.89 31.79
C MET A 289 -9.69 3.03 32.55
N PRO A 290 -9.31 2.02 33.36
CA PRO A 290 -10.27 1.25 34.15
C PRO A 290 -10.90 2.04 35.29
N TYR A 291 -10.23 3.09 35.78
CA TYR A 291 -10.69 3.88 36.93
C TYR A 291 -11.53 5.09 36.52
N TYR A 292 -11.07 5.85 35.52
CA TYR A 292 -11.85 6.96 34.98
C TYR A 292 -11.39 7.35 33.57
N ALA A 293 -12.35 7.78 32.76
CA ALA A 293 -12.11 8.48 31.51
C ALA A 293 -12.93 9.77 31.52
N PRO A 294 -12.31 10.96 31.43
CA PRO A 294 -13.05 12.21 31.48
C PRO A 294 -13.93 12.36 30.23
N ALA A 295 -15.23 12.53 30.44
CA ALA A 295 -16.18 12.89 29.40
C ALA A 295 -16.56 14.36 29.53
N LEU A 296 -16.32 15.16 28.50
CA LEU A 296 -16.80 16.54 28.43
C LEU A 296 -18.09 16.58 27.62
N ILE A 297 -19.17 17.04 28.25
CA ILE A 297 -20.49 17.19 27.63
C ILE A 297 -20.74 18.67 27.38
N PHE A 298 -20.89 19.04 26.10
CA PHE A 298 -21.21 20.40 25.70
C PHE A 298 -22.70 20.51 25.35
N VAL A 299 -23.42 21.32 26.12
CA VAL A 299 -24.84 21.63 25.85
C VAL A 299 -24.91 22.80 24.87
N GLY A 300 -25.12 22.51 23.59
CA GLY A 300 -25.10 23.54 22.53
C GLY A 300 -26.25 24.55 22.60
N ARG A 301 -27.40 24.19 23.17
CA ARG A 301 -28.57 25.06 23.33
C ARG A 301 -29.20 24.88 24.72
N PRO A 302 -28.68 25.54 25.76
CA PRO A 302 -29.15 25.35 27.14
C PRO A 302 -30.50 26.04 27.44
N GLY A 303 -31.04 26.83 26.51
CA GLY A 303 -32.26 27.61 26.75
C GLY A 303 -32.00 28.86 27.59
N ASN A 304 -33.06 29.42 28.19
CA ASN A 304 -32.94 30.59 29.06
C ASN A 304 -32.65 30.12 30.49
N LEU A 305 -31.43 30.36 30.96
CA LEU A 305 -30.98 29.98 32.30
C LEU A 305 -31.63 30.79 33.43
N ASN A 306 -32.45 31.79 33.13
CA ASN A 306 -33.27 32.48 34.12
C ASN A 306 -34.61 31.78 34.38
N ASN A 307 -34.97 30.76 33.58
CA ASN A 307 -36.20 29.99 33.73
C ASN A 307 -35.91 28.70 34.50
N SER A 308 -36.65 28.47 35.59
CA SER A 308 -36.54 27.26 36.42
C SER A 308 -36.68 25.96 35.62
N ASN A 309 -37.52 25.94 34.58
CA ASN A 309 -37.70 24.75 33.74
C ASN A 309 -36.44 24.36 32.96
N SER A 310 -35.68 25.35 32.46
CA SER A 310 -34.44 25.09 31.71
C SER A 310 -33.32 24.63 32.63
N ILE A 311 -33.24 25.19 33.84
CA ILE A 311 -32.32 24.74 34.89
C ILE A 311 -32.63 23.30 35.29
N LEU A 312 -33.89 22.98 35.59
CA LEU A 312 -34.32 21.63 35.97
C LEU A 312 -34.00 20.59 34.87
N MET A 313 -34.21 20.96 33.61
CA MET A 313 -33.86 20.09 32.48
C MET A 313 -32.35 19.82 32.43
N LEU A 314 -31.53 20.82 32.73
CA LEU A 314 -30.08 20.69 32.71
C LEU A 314 -29.57 19.82 33.88
N HIS A 315 -30.14 19.98 35.09
CA HIS A 315 -29.90 19.08 36.21
C HIS A 315 -30.32 17.64 35.88
N LYS A 316 -31.48 17.44 35.27
CA LYS A 316 -31.94 16.12 34.86
C LYS A 316 -30.96 15.43 33.89
N ILE A 317 -30.41 16.17 32.93
CA ILE A 317 -29.38 15.63 32.03
C ILE A 317 -28.16 15.18 32.81
N VAL A 318 -27.68 15.99 33.76
CA VAL A 318 -26.54 15.65 34.62
C VAL A 318 -26.85 14.39 35.44
N ASP A 319 -28.02 14.33 36.07
CA ASP A 319 -28.44 13.19 36.89
C ASP A 319 -28.57 11.90 36.03
N ASP A 320 -29.07 11.99 34.80
CA ASP A 320 -29.16 10.87 33.86
C ASP A 320 -27.75 10.33 33.51
N PHE A 321 -26.75 11.20 33.36
CA PHE A 321 -25.35 10.80 33.15
C PHE A 321 -24.69 10.23 34.41
N GLU A 322 -25.04 10.76 35.58
CA GLU A 322 -24.55 10.27 36.88
C GLU A 322 -25.12 8.89 37.22
N ALA A 323 -26.35 8.60 36.78
CA ALA A 323 -27.03 7.31 37.00
C ALA A 323 -26.54 6.16 36.10
N LEU A 324 -25.69 6.43 35.10
CA LEU A 324 -25.16 5.39 34.22
C LEU A 324 -24.28 4.41 35.02
N PRO A 325 -24.38 3.08 34.76
CA PRO A 325 -23.65 2.06 35.52
C PRO A 325 -22.12 2.13 35.36
N SER A 326 -21.64 2.79 34.30
CA SER A 326 -20.21 3.02 34.04
C SER A 326 -19.73 4.41 34.49
N SER A 327 -20.61 5.21 35.11
CA SER A 327 -20.25 6.50 35.68
C SER A 327 -19.66 6.31 37.08
N VAL A 328 -18.68 7.15 37.42
CA VAL A 328 -18.14 7.23 38.79
C VAL A 328 -19.16 7.89 39.74
N GLY A 329 -20.19 8.55 39.18
CA GLY A 329 -21.29 9.19 39.89
C GLY A 329 -21.01 10.66 40.26
N GLN A 330 -21.91 11.23 41.06
CA GLN A 330 -21.96 12.66 41.38
C GLN A 330 -20.63 13.24 41.91
N ALA A 331 -19.89 12.47 42.72
CA ALA A 331 -18.64 12.92 43.34
C ALA A 331 -17.52 13.23 42.33
N ALA A 332 -17.59 12.68 41.12
CA ALA A 332 -16.62 12.92 40.05
C ALA A 332 -17.10 13.95 39.00
N THR A 333 -18.37 14.36 39.06
CA THR A 333 -18.96 15.29 38.11
C THR A 333 -18.59 16.72 38.49
N LYS A 334 -18.00 17.45 37.53
CA LYS A 334 -17.78 18.89 37.67
C LYS A 334 -18.86 19.64 36.92
N PHE A 335 -19.80 20.22 37.64
CA PHE A 335 -20.92 20.95 37.07
C PHE A 335 -21.03 22.34 37.68
N TRP A 336 -20.59 23.34 36.89
CA TRP A 336 -20.42 24.72 37.33
C TRP A 336 -21.66 25.38 37.94
N LEU A 337 -22.87 24.94 37.57
CA LEU A 337 -24.10 25.55 38.08
C LEU A 337 -24.36 25.16 39.54
N ARG A 338 -23.99 23.93 39.96
CA ARG A 338 -24.07 23.51 41.37
C ARG A 338 -23.14 24.40 42.20
N ASP A 339 -21.88 24.53 41.77
CA ASP A 339 -20.88 25.39 42.42
C ASP A 339 -21.33 26.87 42.47
N TYR A 340 -22.03 27.35 41.44
CA TYR A 340 -22.56 28.72 41.38
C TYR A 340 -23.71 28.95 42.35
N VAL A 341 -24.62 27.99 42.51
CA VAL A 341 -25.71 28.06 43.48
C VAL A 341 -25.15 28.02 44.89
N ASP A 342 -24.23 27.09 45.17
CA ASP A 342 -23.56 26.99 46.48
C ASP A 342 -22.86 28.31 46.84
N TYR A 343 -22.23 28.98 45.87
CA TYR A 343 -21.61 30.30 46.07
C TYR A 343 -22.62 31.41 46.41
N ILE A 344 -23.81 31.42 45.80
CA ILE A 344 -24.87 32.40 46.13
C ILE A 344 -25.40 32.13 47.53
N ASP A 345 -25.69 30.86 47.85
CA ASP A 345 -26.23 30.48 49.15
C ASP A 345 -25.24 30.84 50.28
N ASP A 346 -23.94 30.63 50.09
CA ASP A 346 -22.90 31.07 51.02
C ASP A 346 -22.83 32.61 51.16
N ALA A 347 -22.99 33.35 50.06
CA ALA A 347 -22.99 34.82 50.09
C ALA A 347 -24.19 35.37 50.88
N ASP A 348 -25.39 34.82 50.67
CA ASP A 348 -26.61 35.22 51.37
C ASP A 348 -26.54 34.94 52.89
N ILE A 349 -25.87 33.85 53.29
CA ILE A 349 -25.61 33.53 54.70
C ILE A 349 -24.65 34.56 55.33
N THR A 350 -23.62 34.97 54.60
CA THR A 350 -22.64 35.93 55.10
C THR A 350 -23.25 37.33 55.28
N ASP A 351 -24.13 37.74 54.37
CA ASP A 351 -24.85 39.01 54.45
C ASP A 351 -25.88 39.02 55.60
N THR A 352 -26.54 37.90 55.88
CA THR A 352 -27.45 37.79 57.03
C THR A 352 -26.71 37.80 58.37
N GLU A 353 -25.51 37.23 58.46
CA GLU A 353 -24.67 37.33 59.66
C GLU A 353 -24.13 38.75 59.89
N GLN A 354 -23.75 39.48 58.84
CA GLN A 354 -23.32 40.88 58.97
C GLN A 354 -24.45 41.83 59.42
N VAL A 355 -25.67 41.66 58.88
CA VAL A 355 -26.84 42.44 59.31
C VAL A 355 -27.20 42.15 60.78
N SER A 356 -26.94 40.93 61.27
CA SER A 356 -27.15 40.58 62.68
C SER A 356 -26.09 41.19 63.63
N PHE A 357 -24.88 41.46 63.15
CA PHE A 357 -23.80 42.09 63.92
C PHE A 357 -23.88 43.62 63.97
N ASP A 358 -24.34 44.27 62.90
CA ASP A 358 -24.56 45.73 62.88
C ASP A 358 -25.88 46.16 63.57
N GLY A 359 -26.71 45.18 63.96
CA GLY A 359 -28.00 45.38 64.64
C GLY A 359 -27.98 45.24 66.17
N SER A 360 -26.82 45.02 66.80
CA SER A 360 -26.68 44.82 68.26
C SER A 360 -25.94 45.95 68.97
#